data_AF-A0A8H1QMD8-F1
#
_entry.id   AF-A0A8H1QMD8-F1
#
_cell.length_a   1.000
_cell.length_b   1.000
_cell.length_c   1.000
_cell.angle_alpha   90.00
_cell.angle_beta   90.00
_cell.angle_gamma   90.00
#
_symmetry.space_group_name_H-M   'P 1'
#
loop_
_entity.id
_entity.type
_entity.pdbx_description
1 polymer ?
#
loop_
_entity_poly.entity_id
_entity_poly.type
_entity_poly.pdbx_seq_one_letter_code
_entity_poly.pdbx_strand_id
1 'polypeptide(L)' 'MREALVVAPLYLREHDWAKTRVVIEQDNLLQARTVASGQRFAREVTQRLAVLTDSEIEL' A
#
# COMPACT_ATOMS: atom_id res chain seq x y z
N MET A 1 -5.84 8.39 -7.47
CA MET A 1 -4.88 8.34 -6.33
C MET A 1 -3.56 7.83 -6.87
N ARG A 2 -2.43 8.47 -6.56
CA ARG A 2 -1.12 8.05 -7.08
C ARG A 2 -0.56 6.84 -6.32
N GLU A 3 -0.91 6.76 -5.05
CA GLU A 3 -0.48 5.73 -4.11
C GLU A 3 -1.06 4.37 -4.47
N ALA A 4 -2.32 4.33 -4.91
CA ALA A 4 -2.98 3.11 -5.36
C ALA A 4 -2.20 2.46 -6.53
N LEU A 5 -1.63 3.24 -7.44
CA LEU A 5 -0.80 2.74 -8.55
C LEU A 5 0.52 2.10 -8.08
N VAL A 6 0.97 2.42 -6.87
CA VAL A 6 2.15 1.82 -6.25
C VAL A 6 1.77 0.62 -5.40
N VAL A 7 0.68 0.73 -4.64
CA VAL A 7 0.28 -0.25 -3.62
C VAL A 7 -0.50 -1.43 -4.22
N ALA A 8 -1.42 -1.19 -5.16
CA ALA A 8 -2.23 -2.25 -5.76
C ALA A 8 -1.38 -3.34 -6.44
N PRO A 9 -0.36 -3.02 -7.28
CA PRO A 9 0.48 -4.04 -7.89
C PRO A 9 1.34 -4.83 -6.90
N LEU A 10 1.61 -4.30 -5.70
CA LEU A 10 2.32 -5.03 -4.65
C LEU A 10 1.40 -6.06 -3.99
N TYR A 11 0.16 -5.64 -3.69
CA TYR A 11 -0.84 -6.55 -3.15
C TYR A 11 -1.17 -7.66 -4.15
N LEU A 12 -1.45 -7.36 -5.42
CA LEU A 12 -1.84 -8.35 -6.42
C LEU A 12 -0.77 -9.43 -6.70
N ARG A 13 0.48 -9.24 -6.27
CA ARG A 13 1.52 -10.28 -6.40
C ARG A 13 1.40 -11.37 -5.33
N GLU A 14 0.91 -11.02 -4.15
CA GLU A 14 1.04 -11.84 -2.94
C GLU A 14 -0.31 -12.03 -2.22
N HIS A 15 -1.32 -11.22 -2.57
CA HIS A 15 -2.62 -11.09 -1.91
C HIS A 15 -2.50 -10.95 -0.38
N ASP A 16 -1.44 -10.27 0.08
CA ASP A 16 -1.11 -10.10 1.50
C ASP A 16 -0.86 -8.63 1.83
N TRP A 17 -1.80 -8.02 2.55
CA TRP A 17 -1.72 -6.63 3.00
C TRP A 17 -0.63 -6.39 4.05
N ALA A 18 -0.33 -7.37 4.90
CA ALA A 18 0.74 -7.23 5.89
C ALA A 18 2.10 -7.20 5.18
N LYS A 19 2.34 -8.11 4.24
CA LYS A 19 3.55 -8.13 3.40
C LYS A 19 3.67 -6.88 2.54
N THR A 20 2.57 -6.45 1.91
CA THR A 20 2.50 -5.21 1.13
C THR A 20 2.94 -4.00 1.96
N ARG A 21 2.41 -3.89 3.19
CA ARG A 21 2.77 -2.79 4.10
C ARG A 21 4.24 -2.81 4.50
N VAL A 22 4.81 -3.98 4.77
CA VAL A 22 6.25 -4.13 5.07
C VAL A 22 7.10 -3.60 3.92
N VAL A 23 6.80 -3.97 2.67
CA VAL A 23 7.53 -3.50 1.49
C VAL A 23 7.42 -1.99 1.31
N ILE A 24 6.22 -1.42 1.47
CA ILE A 24 6.01 0.03 1.36
C ILE A 24 6.85 0.80 2.39
N GLU A 25 6.88 0.33 3.63
CA GLU A 25 7.59 0.97 4.74
C GLU A 25 9.11 0.82 4.59
N GLN A 26 9.61 -0.36 4.21
CA GLN A 26 11.04 -0.63 4.05
C GLN A 26 11.66 0.17 2.91
N ASP A 27 10.98 0.25 1.77
CA ASP A 27 11.51 0.89 0.57
C ASP A 27 11.07 2.35 0.42
N ASN A 28 10.33 2.90 1.40
CA ASN A 28 9.75 4.24 1.37
C ASN A 28 9.04 4.54 0.04
N LEU A 29 8.24 3.59 -0.46
CA LEU A 29 7.64 3.66 -1.81
C LEU A 29 6.65 4.81 -1.98
N LEU A 30 6.09 5.32 -0.88
CA LEU A 30 5.23 6.50 -0.86
C LEU A 30 6.01 7.81 -0.70
N GLN A 31 7.34 7.74 -0.67
CA GLN A 31 8.28 8.87 -0.64
C GLN A 31 7.99 9.87 0.49
N ALA A 32 7.69 9.35 1.68
CA ALA A 32 7.45 10.17 2.85
C ALA A 32 8.75 10.80 3.35
N ARG A 33 8.63 12.02 3.89
CA ARG A 33 9.77 12.81 4.40
C ARG A 33 10.30 12.33 5.75
N THR A 34 9.49 11.57 6.49
CA THR A 34 9.86 11.01 7.80
C THR A 34 9.32 9.59 7.93
N VAL A 35 9.98 8.75 8.72
CA VAL A 35 9.53 7.37 9.00
C VAL A 35 8.11 7.35 9.56
N ALA A 36 7.82 8.23 10.54
CA ALA A 36 6.49 8.29 11.17
C ALA A 36 5.38 8.68 10.18
N SER A 37 5.65 9.62 9.26
CA SER A 37 4.67 9.96 8.23
C SER A 37 4.51 8.85 7.19
N GLY A 38 5.60 8.16 6.83
CA GLY A 38 5.57 7.00 5.95
C GLY A 38 4.73 5.84 6.49
N GLN A 39 4.93 5.48 7.76
CA GLN A 39 4.15 4.43 8.42
C GLN A 39 2.66 4.78 8.51
N ARG A 40 2.34 6.03 8.86
CA ARG A 40 0.95 6.50 8.89
C ARG A 40 0.32 6.40 7.51
N PHE A 41 1.04 6.86 6.48
CA PHE A 41 0.51 6.89 5.13
C PHE A 41 0.34 5.49 4.54
N ALA A 42 1.32 4.60 4.76
CA ALA A 42 1.23 3.20 4.37
C ALA A 42 0.01 2.51 4.99
N ARG A 43 -0.26 2.76 6.28
CA ARG A 43 -1.44 2.24 6.97
C ARG A 43 -2.74 2.76 6.35
N GLU A 44 -2.86 4.07 6.15
CA GLU A 44 -4.08 4.68 5.60
C GLU A 44 -4.41 4.16 4.19
N VAL A 45 -3.41 4.09 3.31
CA VAL A 45 -3.60 3.59 1.93
C VAL A 45 -3.97 2.11 1.95
N THR A 46 -3.25 1.29 2.73
CA THR A 46 -3.53 -0.14 2.85
C THR A 46 -4.94 -0.40 3.38
N GLN A 47 -5.38 0.34 4.42
CA GLN A 47 -6.72 0.19 4.99
C GLN A 47 -7.82 0.60 4.00
N ARG A 48 -7.59 1.64 3.20
CA ARG A 48 -8.55 2.07 2.17
C ARG A 48 -8.68 1.06 1.04
N LEU A 49 -7.59 0.40 0.65
CA LEU A 49 -7.62 -0.60 -0.41
C LEU A 49 -8.12 -1.96 0.10
N ALA A 50 -7.85 -2.32 1.36
CA ALA A 50 -8.25 -3.61 1.94
C ALA A 50 -9.77 -3.82 2.09
N VAL A 51 -10.59 -2.79 1.90
CA VAL A 51 -12.05 -2.94 1.85
C VAL A 51 -12.59 -3.22 0.44
N LEU A 52 -11.72 -3.18 -0.57
CA LEU A 52 -12.05 -3.51 -1.94
C LEU A 52 -11.84 -5.00 -2.20
N THR A 53 -12.61 -5.53 -3.15
CA THR A 53 -12.39 -6.87 -3.70
C THR A 53 -11.17 -6.87 -4.62
N ASP A 54 -10.57 -8.05 -4.84
CA ASP A 54 -9.42 -8.18 -5.74
C ASP A 54 -9.74 -7.65 -7.15
N SER A 55 -10.96 -7.89 -7.65
CA SER A 55 -11.42 -7.35 -8.93
C SER A 55 -11.51 -5.82 -8.95
N GLU A 56 -11.88 -5.18 -7.83
CA GLU A 56 -11.86 -3.72 -7.72
C GLU A 56 -10.44 -3.16 -7.59
N ILE A 57 -9.48 -3.94 -7.09
CA ILE A 57 -8.06 -3.58 -7.03
C ILE A 57 -7.39 -3.68 -8.43
N GLU A 58 -7.87 -4.59 -9.28
CA GLU A 58 -7.33 -4.82 -10.63
C GLU A 58 -7.76 -3.78 -11.69
N LEU A 59 -8.81 -3.00 -11.43
CA LEU A 59 -9.39 -1.99 -12.34
C LEU A 59 -8.64 -0.64 -12.34
#